data_AF-A0A965T7X8-F1
#
_entry.id   AF-A0A965T7X8-F1
#
_cell.length_a   1.000
_cell.length_b   1.000
_cell.length_c   1.000
_cell.angle_alpha   90.00
_cell.angle_beta   90.00
_cell.angle_gamma   90.00
#
_symmetry.space_group_name_H-M   'P 1'
#
loop_
_entity.id
_entity.type
_entity.pdbx_description
1 polymer ?
#
loop_
_entity_poly.entity_id
_entity_poly.type
_entity_poly.pdbx_seq_one_letter_code
_entity_poly.pdbx_strand_id
1 'polypeptide(L)'
;MLPKNNLDRVKEFKESLNPWINEQGIDEEQKKNRRQASTKIIDVYKNSKTELDLSDNQITSLPETIGNLTSLQELYLSENQLTSLPETIGNLNSLQILNLSDNQITSLPETIGNLTSLQRLFLINNDQLSNTPETVSILENLELVNNHNDGFILGWPEHLDRNILVTKIKSLICDAYKEYYSSKPEIAEKIGINEPIDEETTPFLRLAHRFMKESLDERGSMKKIVDMMLPVAESIKKDPSLLEHIDASASIHTDACINQPVAGLTEIANIIDVVKAETIPEKLEKVKVIMAINVIRQEVGKFNRKGVEAELANAMLREVHNKLLSEGEIKEKWSGIPDGIAYERLVKNLLVDEVVNKIKEKVILELNKPLEVVADNVCEGTLGDFWSKIILDKEYLSKINESEDVLTIKSQIEKLDNNDEEYQKKIEELSKELKKAELSCKEKILTKSREETFKAIEANPPSKSPTPSGKEHPQGSESRKM
;
A
#
# COMPACT_ATOMS: atom_id res chain seq x y z
N MET A 1 21.43 48.42 -42.35
CA MET A 1 22.37 47.40 -41.86
C MET A 1 21.93 46.99 -40.46
N LEU A 2 21.49 45.75 -40.26
CA LEU A 2 21.34 45.21 -38.90
C LEU A 2 22.75 45.15 -38.27
N PRO A 3 22.93 45.44 -36.97
CA PRO A 3 24.27 45.52 -36.37
C PRO A 3 24.95 44.15 -36.47
N LYS A 4 26.23 44.11 -36.86
CA LYS A 4 27.05 42.88 -37.01
C LYS A 4 26.86 41.85 -35.88
N ASN A 5 26.65 42.33 -34.66
CA ASN A 5 26.47 41.53 -33.45
C ASN A 5 25.24 40.59 -33.44
N ASN A 6 24.16 40.91 -34.18
CA ASN A 6 22.95 40.07 -34.17
C ASN A 6 23.02 38.93 -35.19
N LEU A 7 23.64 39.17 -36.35
CA LEU A 7 23.87 38.12 -37.35
C LEU A 7 24.82 37.04 -36.84
N ASP A 8 25.87 37.43 -36.13
CA ASP A 8 26.84 36.50 -35.55
C ASP A 8 26.19 35.63 -34.46
N ARG A 9 25.37 36.21 -33.57
CA ARG A 9 24.59 35.45 -32.57
C ARG A 9 23.61 34.45 -33.18
N VAL A 10 22.88 34.85 -34.23
CA VAL A 10 21.97 33.94 -34.93
C VAL A 10 22.74 32.83 -35.63
N LYS A 11 23.93 33.10 -36.16
CA LYS A 11 24.79 32.08 -36.75
C LYS A 11 25.29 31.09 -35.70
N GLU A 12 25.79 31.57 -34.57
CA GLU A 12 26.21 30.74 -33.43
C GLU A 12 25.06 29.88 -32.89
N PHE A 13 23.85 30.45 -32.77
CA PHE A 13 22.65 29.73 -32.36
C PHE A 13 22.25 28.63 -33.35
N LYS A 14 22.40 28.87 -34.67
CA LYS A 14 22.19 27.82 -35.68
C LYS A 14 23.20 26.70 -35.53
N GLU A 15 24.47 27.04 -35.31
CA GLU A 15 25.56 26.07 -35.19
C GLU A 15 25.41 25.20 -33.94
N SER A 16 24.88 25.74 -32.84
CA SER A 16 24.64 24.97 -31.61
C SER A 16 23.51 23.96 -31.70
N LEU A 17 22.65 24.02 -32.73
CA LEU A 17 21.63 22.99 -33.00
C LEU A 17 22.19 21.79 -33.78
N ASN A 18 23.37 21.91 -34.40
CA ASN A 18 23.94 20.84 -35.22
C ASN A 18 24.21 19.53 -34.46
N PRO A 19 24.69 19.54 -33.19
CA PRO A 19 24.85 18.31 -32.43
C PRO A 19 23.53 17.56 -32.22
N TRP A 20 22.45 18.29 -31.94
CA TRP A 20 21.11 17.71 -31.77
C TRP A 20 20.55 17.18 -33.10
N ILE A 21 20.72 17.90 -34.21
CA ILE A 21 20.25 17.44 -35.52
C ILE A 21 20.99 16.16 -35.97
N ASN A 22 22.25 16.01 -35.61
CA ASN A 22 23.13 14.92 -36.07
C ASN A 22 23.52 13.98 -34.92
N GLU A 23 22.66 13.83 -33.91
CA GLU A 23 22.87 12.92 -32.79
C GLU A 23 23.15 11.49 -33.30
N GLN A 24 24.00 10.74 -32.59
CA GLN A 24 24.26 9.35 -32.96
C GLN A 24 23.10 8.46 -32.52
N GLY A 25 22.76 7.46 -33.34
CA GLY A 25 21.72 6.48 -33.01
C GLY A 25 20.30 6.84 -33.45
N ILE A 26 20.09 7.99 -34.11
CA ILE A 26 18.80 8.35 -34.74
C ILE A 26 18.80 8.05 -36.24
N ASP A 27 17.63 7.70 -36.77
CA ASP A 27 17.43 7.38 -38.19
C ASP A 27 17.33 8.65 -39.07
N GLU A 28 17.28 8.48 -40.41
CA GLU A 28 17.23 9.62 -41.34
C GLU A 28 15.89 10.37 -41.31
N GLU A 29 14.80 9.72 -40.91
CA GLU A 29 13.49 10.36 -40.76
C GLU A 29 13.49 11.27 -39.52
N GLN A 30 14.01 10.79 -38.40
CA GLN A 30 14.23 11.57 -37.19
C GLN A 30 15.16 12.77 -37.46
N LYS A 31 16.26 12.58 -38.20
CA LYS A 31 17.13 13.71 -38.61
C LYS A 31 16.38 14.72 -39.48
N LYS A 32 15.55 14.26 -40.42
CA LYS A 32 14.71 15.13 -41.25
C LYS A 32 13.73 15.93 -40.39
N ASN A 33 13.06 15.30 -39.44
CA ASN A 33 12.12 15.95 -38.54
C ASN A 33 12.82 16.99 -37.64
N ARG A 34 13.99 16.64 -37.09
CA ARG A 34 14.83 17.58 -36.32
C ARG A 34 15.33 18.76 -37.17
N ARG A 35 15.65 18.58 -38.46
CA ARG A 35 15.98 19.70 -39.38
C ARG A 35 14.78 20.62 -39.63
N GLN A 36 13.57 20.07 -39.73
CA GLN A 36 12.36 20.88 -39.86
C GLN A 36 12.08 21.67 -38.57
N ALA A 37 12.15 21.02 -37.42
CA ALA A 37 12.00 21.63 -36.12
C ALA A 37 13.09 22.69 -35.85
N SER A 38 14.35 22.44 -36.19
CA SER A 38 15.43 23.42 -36.03
C SER A 38 15.15 24.70 -36.80
N THR A 39 14.56 24.60 -37.99
CA THR A 39 14.18 25.76 -38.80
C THR A 39 13.15 26.63 -38.06
N LYS A 40 12.15 26.01 -37.41
CA LYS A 40 11.16 26.72 -36.58
C LYS A 40 11.82 27.35 -35.34
N ILE A 41 12.66 26.61 -34.63
CA ILE A 41 13.40 27.09 -33.43
C ILE A 41 14.27 28.32 -33.78
N ILE A 42 15.00 28.24 -34.88
CA ILE A 42 15.84 29.34 -35.39
C ILE A 42 14.99 30.57 -35.72
N ASP A 43 13.83 30.39 -36.34
CA ASP A 43 12.93 31.48 -36.69
C ASP A 43 12.37 32.18 -35.45
N VAL A 44 12.01 31.40 -34.42
CA VAL A 44 11.58 31.93 -33.12
C VAL A 44 12.70 32.70 -32.44
N TYR A 45 13.92 32.16 -32.39
CA TYR A 45 15.08 32.85 -31.82
C TYR A 45 15.38 34.16 -32.56
N LYS A 46 15.47 34.11 -33.89
CA LYS A 46 15.85 35.24 -34.74
C LYS A 46 14.87 36.40 -34.65
N ASN A 47 13.58 36.10 -34.54
CA ASN A 47 12.52 37.11 -34.54
C ASN A 47 11.93 37.36 -33.14
N SER A 48 12.51 36.76 -32.09
CA SER A 48 12.03 36.85 -30.70
C SER A 48 10.53 36.57 -30.58
N LYS A 49 10.07 35.52 -31.27
CA LYS A 49 8.66 35.13 -31.22
C LYS A 49 8.29 34.59 -29.85
N THR A 50 7.02 34.74 -29.50
CA THR A 50 6.43 34.26 -28.25
C THR A 50 5.84 32.86 -28.38
N GLU A 51 5.72 32.31 -29.58
CA GLU A 51 5.09 31.01 -29.84
C GLU A 51 6.01 30.11 -30.67
N LEU A 52 6.11 28.85 -30.26
CA LEU A 52 6.81 27.79 -30.96
C LEU A 52 5.95 26.51 -30.95
N ASP A 53 5.49 26.10 -32.13
CA ASP A 53 4.78 24.85 -32.32
C ASP A 53 5.65 23.79 -33.01
N LEU A 54 6.00 22.77 -32.24
CA LEU A 54 6.74 21.57 -32.65
C LEU A 54 5.88 20.30 -32.50
N SER A 55 4.56 20.42 -32.44
CA SER A 55 3.65 19.29 -32.32
C SER A 55 3.65 18.41 -33.58
N ASP A 56 3.41 17.11 -33.42
CA ASP A 56 3.36 16.11 -34.51
C ASP A 56 4.63 16.12 -35.38
N ASN A 57 5.80 15.94 -34.76
CA ASN A 57 7.08 15.88 -35.49
C ASN A 57 7.91 14.62 -35.14
N GLN A 58 7.38 13.67 -34.38
CA GLN A 58 8.08 12.43 -33.99
C GLN A 58 9.49 12.70 -33.40
N ILE A 59 9.66 13.81 -32.69
CA ILE A 59 10.92 14.19 -32.09
C ILE A 59 11.11 13.40 -30.79
N THR A 60 12.31 12.84 -30.58
CA THR A 60 12.64 12.03 -29.41
C THR A 60 13.31 12.79 -28.27
N SER A 61 13.90 13.96 -28.56
CA SER A 61 14.52 14.82 -27.56
C SER A 61 14.54 16.29 -28.02
N LEU A 62 14.63 17.23 -27.08
CA LEU A 62 14.86 18.64 -27.38
C LEU A 62 16.33 19.03 -27.22
N PRO A 63 16.82 20.02 -27.98
CA PRO A 63 18.17 20.55 -27.79
C PRO A 63 18.24 21.39 -26.52
N GLU A 64 19.36 21.33 -25.79
CA GLU A 64 19.64 22.24 -24.65
C GLU A 64 19.54 23.73 -25.05
N THR A 65 19.74 24.05 -26.32
CA THR A 65 19.61 25.41 -26.82
C THR A 65 18.18 25.95 -26.77
N ILE A 66 17.16 25.10 -26.53
CA ILE A 66 15.77 25.54 -26.37
C ILE A 66 15.64 26.56 -25.24
N GLY A 67 16.41 26.43 -24.16
CA GLY A 67 16.38 27.36 -23.02
C GLY A 67 16.84 28.78 -23.33
N ASN A 68 17.45 29.01 -24.50
CA ASN A 68 17.84 30.35 -24.94
C ASN A 68 16.67 31.14 -25.57
N LEU A 69 15.50 30.53 -25.74
CA LEU A 69 14.28 31.19 -26.25
C LEU A 69 13.56 31.98 -25.15
N THR A 70 14.25 32.87 -24.44
CA THR A 70 13.74 33.51 -23.20
C THR A 70 12.49 34.39 -23.36
N SER A 71 12.15 34.77 -24.60
CA SER A 71 10.92 35.50 -24.94
C SER A 71 9.71 34.59 -25.20
N LEU A 72 9.92 33.27 -25.21
CA LEU A 72 8.86 32.29 -25.52
C LEU A 72 7.81 32.27 -24.40
N GLN A 73 6.55 32.33 -24.80
CA GLN A 73 5.36 32.29 -23.94
C GLN A 73 4.58 30.99 -24.17
N GLU A 74 4.58 30.46 -25.39
CA GLU A 74 3.83 29.26 -25.74
C GLU A 74 4.73 28.25 -26.45
N LEU A 75 4.82 27.04 -25.89
CA LEU A 75 5.58 25.92 -26.42
C LEU A 75 4.67 24.70 -26.56
N TYR A 76 4.37 24.34 -27.80
CA TYR A 76 3.57 23.16 -28.13
C TYR A 76 4.48 22.03 -28.62
N LEU A 77 4.42 20.90 -27.93
CA LEU A 77 5.24 19.70 -28.16
C LEU A 77 4.39 18.43 -28.22
N SER A 78 3.06 18.55 -28.36
CA SER A 78 2.18 17.39 -28.31
C SER A 78 2.39 16.45 -29.49
N GLU A 79 2.03 15.19 -29.33
CA GLU A 79 2.15 14.16 -30.38
C GLU A 79 3.60 13.99 -30.87
N ASN A 80 4.53 13.82 -29.92
CA ASN A 80 5.93 13.52 -30.21
C ASN A 80 6.36 12.22 -29.49
N GLN A 81 7.66 11.92 -29.50
CA GLN A 81 8.24 10.74 -28.87
C GLN A 81 9.23 11.15 -27.77
N LEU A 82 9.01 12.30 -27.13
CA LEU A 82 9.92 12.84 -26.12
C LEU A 82 9.92 11.92 -24.90
N THR A 83 11.12 11.54 -24.44
CA THR A 83 11.30 10.72 -23.23
C THR A 83 11.70 11.53 -22.00
N SER A 84 12.24 12.74 -22.22
CA SER A 84 12.59 13.71 -21.18
C SER A 84 12.63 15.13 -21.75
N LEU A 85 12.79 16.11 -20.86
CA LEU A 85 13.08 17.50 -21.22
C LEU A 85 14.51 17.87 -20.78
N PRO A 86 15.19 18.78 -21.50
CA PRO A 86 16.49 19.29 -21.08
C PRO A 86 16.35 20.16 -19.82
N GLU A 87 17.38 20.18 -18.97
CA GLU A 87 17.41 21.03 -17.75
C GLU A 87 17.31 22.52 -18.08
N THR A 88 17.74 22.93 -19.29
CA THR A 88 17.60 24.30 -19.76
C THR A 88 16.15 24.73 -20.01
N ILE A 89 15.16 23.83 -19.96
CA ILE A 89 13.74 24.21 -20.05
C ILE A 89 13.36 25.23 -18.96
N GLY A 90 13.95 25.11 -17.77
CA GLY A 90 13.73 26.04 -16.66
C GLY A 90 14.19 27.47 -16.91
N ASN A 91 14.95 27.73 -17.99
CA ASN A 91 15.37 29.09 -18.36
C ASN A 91 14.28 29.88 -19.09
N LEU A 92 13.18 29.23 -19.50
CA LEU A 92 12.06 29.85 -20.20
C LEU A 92 11.13 30.60 -19.24
N ASN A 93 11.67 31.59 -18.52
CA ASN A 93 10.96 32.31 -17.46
C ASN A 93 9.69 33.04 -17.91
N SER A 94 9.53 33.30 -19.22
CA SER A 94 8.34 33.93 -19.81
C SER A 94 7.26 32.93 -20.23
N LEU A 95 7.52 31.62 -20.10
CA LEU A 95 6.64 30.58 -20.62
C LEU A 95 5.33 30.52 -19.81
N GLN A 96 4.22 30.62 -20.52
CA GLN A 96 2.85 30.59 -20.01
C GLN A 96 2.15 29.28 -20.37
N ILE A 97 2.42 28.71 -21.54
CA ILE A 97 1.81 27.46 -22.01
C ILE A 97 2.91 26.48 -22.40
N LEU A 98 2.86 25.29 -21.80
CA LEU A 98 3.67 24.14 -22.17
C LEU A 98 2.75 22.92 -22.41
N ASN A 99 2.63 22.49 -23.66
CA ASN A 99 1.86 21.29 -24.00
C ASN A 99 2.79 20.12 -24.34
N LEU A 100 2.81 19.10 -23.49
CA LEU A 100 3.58 17.87 -23.64
C LEU A 100 2.69 16.64 -23.82
N SER A 101 1.41 16.84 -24.14
CA SER A 101 0.46 15.72 -24.26
C SER A 101 0.91 14.73 -25.34
N ASP A 102 0.56 13.46 -25.20
CA ASP A 102 0.85 12.42 -26.21
C ASP A 102 2.35 12.31 -26.50
N ASN A 103 3.13 12.04 -25.46
CA ASN A 103 4.57 11.80 -25.51
C ASN A 103 4.94 10.55 -24.68
N GLN A 104 6.23 10.28 -24.51
CA GLN A 104 6.74 9.14 -23.75
C GLN A 104 7.57 9.63 -22.54
N ILE A 105 7.20 10.77 -21.95
CA ILE A 105 7.99 11.40 -20.89
C ILE A 105 8.09 10.44 -19.70
N THR A 106 9.31 10.10 -19.31
CA THR A 106 9.61 9.16 -18.21
C THR A 106 9.89 9.87 -16.88
N SER A 107 10.41 11.10 -16.98
CA SER A 107 10.80 11.96 -15.87
C SER A 107 10.73 13.44 -16.28
N LEU A 108 10.59 14.32 -15.29
CA LEU A 108 10.65 15.77 -15.48
C LEU A 108 11.94 16.31 -14.84
N PRO A 109 12.65 17.25 -15.47
CA PRO A 109 13.82 17.87 -14.87
C PRO A 109 13.41 18.74 -13.67
N GLU A 110 14.22 18.80 -12.63
CA GLU A 110 13.92 19.60 -11.42
C GLU A 110 13.74 21.09 -11.76
N THR A 111 14.50 21.57 -12.74
CA THR A 111 14.47 22.95 -13.23
C THR A 111 13.14 23.37 -13.85
N ILE A 112 12.23 22.44 -14.17
CA ILE A 112 10.89 22.79 -14.64
C ILE A 112 10.16 23.66 -13.59
N GLY A 113 10.47 23.51 -12.30
CA GLY A 113 9.95 24.34 -11.21
C GLY A 113 10.34 25.83 -11.30
N ASN A 114 11.30 26.19 -12.17
CA ASN A 114 11.68 27.59 -12.40
C ASN A 114 10.72 28.33 -13.34
N LEU A 115 9.80 27.61 -14.00
CA LEU A 115 8.78 28.19 -14.87
C LEU A 115 7.68 28.88 -14.04
N THR A 116 7.99 30.07 -13.55
CA THR A 116 7.15 30.85 -12.61
C THR A 116 6.05 31.67 -13.29
N SER A 117 6.09 31.83 -14.62
CA SER A 117 5.04 32.50 -15.41
C SER A 117 4.02 31.52 -16.00
N LEU A 118 4.11 30.23 -15.65
CA LEU A 118 3.34 29.18 -16.28
C LEU A 118 1.87 29.30 -15.88
N GLN A 119 0.98 29.24 -16.87
CA GLN A 119 -0.47 29.26 -16.73
C GLN A 119 -1.08 27.92 -17.10
N ARG A 120 -0.46 27.18 -18.03
CA ARG A 120 -0.96 25.87 -18.48
C ARG A 120 0.19 24.92 -18.72
N LEU A 121 0.11 23.75 -18.09
CA LEU A 121 0.96 22.60 -18.36
C LEU A 121 0.07 21.39 -18.66
N PHE A 122 0.24 20.78 -19.82
CA PHE A 122 -0.48 19.56 -20.18
C PHE A 122 0.48 18.38 -20.30
N LEU A 123 0.23 17.33 -19.52
CA LEU A 123 1.02 16.09 -19.49
C LEU A 123 0.15 14.86 -19.83
N ILE A 124 -1.05 15.06 -20.37
CA ILE A 124 -2.03 14.01 -20.69
C ILE A 124 -1.39 12.98 -21.64
N ASN A 125 -1.71 11.69 -21.49
CA ASN A 125 -1.16 10.60 -22.31
C ASN A 125 0.39 10.54 -22.31
N ASN A 126 1.00 10.68 -21.13
CA ASN A 126 2.41 10.36 -20.87
C ASN A 126 2.50 9.17 -19.91
N ASP A 127 2.02 8.01 -20.35
CA ASP A 127 1.80 6.83 -19.49
C ASP A 127 3.10 6.25 -18.89
N GLN A 128 4.26 6.64 -19.43
CA GLN A 128 5.58 6.25 -18.92
C GLN A 128 6.11 7.16 -17.81
N LEU A 129 5.44 8.27 -17.50
CA LEU A 129 5.90 9.20 -16.47
C LEU A 129 5.83 8.51 -15.11
N SER A 130 6.98 8.35 -14.47
CA SER A 130 7.09 7.53 -13.27
C SER A 130 6.24 8.09 -12.12
N ASN A 131 5.35 7.26 -11.57
CA ASN A 131 4.54 7.61 -10.39
C ASN A 131 5.37 7.47 -9.11
N THR A 132 6.29 8.40 -8.89
CA THR A 132 7.16 8.45 -7.71
C THR A 132 6.94 9.72 -6.89
N PRO A 133 7.28 9.72 -5.58
CA PRO A 133 7.14 10.91 -4.74
C PRO A 133 7.91 12.12 -5.30
N GLU A 134 9.05 11.90 -5.96
CA GLU A 134 9.85 12.94 -6.60
C GLU A 134 9.10 13.59 -7.75
N THR A 135 8.51 12.79 -8.66
CA THR A 135 7.68 13.31 -9.76
C THR A 135 6.51 14.13 -9.23
N VAL A 136 5.80 13.60 -8.23
CA VAL A 136 4.65 14.29 -7.62
C VAL A 136 5.09 15.58 -6.91
N SER A 137 6.23 15.56 -6.21
CA SER A 137 6.82 16.74 -5.58
C SER A 137 7.16 17.84 -6.60
N ILE A 138 7.73 17.48 -7.75
CA ILE A 138 8.01 18.44 -8.84
C ILE A 138 6.71 19.09 -9.31
N LEU A 139 5.64 18.31 -9.50
CA LEU A 139 4.33 18.80 -9.95
C LEU A 139 3.61 19.65 -8.89
N GLU A 140 3.66 19.25 -7.61
CA GLU A 140 3.14 20.05 -6.48
C GLU A 140 3.90 21.38 -6.35
N ASN A 141 5.23 21.36 -6.49
CA ASN A 141 6.03 22.58 -6.48
C ASN A 141 5.66 23.50 -7.65
N LEU A 142 5.45 22.94 -8.84
CA LEU A 142 4.99 23.68 -10.02
C LEU A 142 3.63 24.36 -9.77
N GLU A 143 2.66 23.65 -9.19
CA GLU A 143 1.38 24.22 -8.76
C GLU A 143 1.60 25.35 -7.76
N LEU A 144 2.40 25.12 -6.71
CA LEU A 144 2.68 26.10 -5.67
C LEU A 144 3.31 27.39 -6.21
N VAL A 145 4.35 27.28 -7.05
CA VAL A 145 5.02 28.47 -7.60
C VAL A 145 4.15 29.21 -8.60
N ASN A 146 3.21 28.54 -9.29
CA ASN A 146 2.35 29.15 -10.30
C ASN A 146 0.93 29.48 -9.82
N ASN A 147 0.57 29.17 -8.57
CA ASN A 147 -0.76 29.45 -8.00
C ASN A 147 -1.16 30.94 -8.02
N HIS A 148 -0.19 31.84 -8.19
CA HIS A 148 -0.43 33.27 -8.34
C HIS A 148 -0.81 33.68 -9.77
N ASN A 149 -0.64 32.80 -10.75
CA ASN A 149 -1.02 33.02 -12.14
C ASN A 149 -2.52 32.73 -12.31
N ASP A 150 -3.25 33.71 -12.84
CA ASP A 150 -4.70 33.62 -13.01
C ASP A 150 -5.09 32.42 -13.89
N GLY A 151 -5.83 31.48 -13.30
CA GLY A 151 -6.32 30.30 -14.01
C GLY A 151 -5.25 29.27 -14.35
N PHE A 152 -4.25 29.08 -13.47
CA PHE A 152 -3.28 27.99 -13.61
C PHE A 152 -3.98 26.62 -13.77
N ILE A 153 -3.65 25.89 -14.83
CA ILE A 153 -4.17 24.56 -15.13
C ILE A 153 -3.01 23.59 -15.31
N LEU A 154 -2.96 22.57 -14.45
CA LEU A 154 -2.08 21.42 -14.62
C LEU A 154 -2.91 20.20 -15.07
N GLY A 155 -2.74 19.81 -16.33
CA GLY A 155 -3.29 18.58 -16.88
C GLY A 155 -2.41 17.39 -16.51
N TRP A 156 -2.65 16.81 -15.33
CA TRP A 156 -1.98 15.60 -14.86
C TRP A 156 -2.21 14.41 -15.81
N PRO A 157 -1.23 13.51 -16.00
CA PRO A 157 -1.50 12.18 -16.55
C PRO A 157 -2.50 11.41 -15.67
N GLU A 158 -3.37 10.61 -16.28
CA GLU A 158 -4.44 9.91 -15.56
C GLU A 158 -3.94 8.86 -14.57
N HIS A 159 -2.76 8.28 -14.81
CA HIS A 159 -2.17 7.23 -13.97
C HIS A 159 -1.39 7.76 -12.76
N LEU A 160 -1.06 9.06 -12.71
CA LEU A 160 -0.34 9.66 -11.59
C LEU A 160 -1.26 9.94 -10.40
N ASP A 161 -0.86 9.49 -9.21
CA ASP A 161 -1.54 9.89 -7.98
C ASP A 161 -1.14 11.32 -7.62
N ARG A 162 -2.12 12.21 -7.46
CA ARG A 162 -1.90 13.63 -7.12
C ARG A 162 -1.53 13.88 -5.67
N ASN A 163 -1.30 12.82 -4.89
CA ASN A 163 -1.03 12.94 -3.46
C ASN A 163 0.30 12.29 -3.13
N ILE A 164 1.28 13.10 -2.75
CA ILE A 164 2.63 12.65 -2.45
C ILE A 164 2.68 11.54 -1.38
N LEU A 165 1.74 11.54 -0.43
CA LEU A 165 1.69 10.53 0.63
C LEU A 165 1.14 9.20 0.11
N VAL A 166 0.18 9.21 -0.83
CA VAL A 166 -0.26 7.99 -1.55
C VAL A 166 0.89 7.41 -2.34
N THR A 167 1.63 8.25 -3.05
CA THR A 167 2.78 7.80 -3.84
C THR A 167 3.89 7.26 -2.94
N LYS A 168 4.14 7.91 -1.78
CA LYS A 168 5.05 7.39 -0.75
C LYS A 168 4.60 6.02 -0.23
N ILE A 169 3.32 5.84 0.07
CA ILE A 169 2.76 4.55 0.51
C ILE A 169 3.01 3.48 -0.56
N LYS A 170 2.69 3.75 -1.83
CA LYS A 170 2.92 2.81 -2.94
C LYS A 170 4.40 2.47 -3.08
N SER A 171 5.29 3.46 -3.06
CA SER A 171 6.75 3.27 -3.13
C SER A 171 7.26 2.40 -1.99
N LEU A 172 6.86 2.65 -0.73
CA LEU A 172 7.26 1.82 0.41
C LEU A 172 6.86 0.35 0.22
N ILE A 173 5.66 0.10 -0.31
CA ILE A 173 5.16 -1.25 -0.57
C ILE A 173 5.97 -1.91 -1.69
N CYS A 174 6.16 -1.23 -2.82
CA CYS A 174 6.96 -1.73 -3.94
C CYS A 174 8.39 -2.06 -3.52
N ASP A 175 9.03 -1.19 -2.76
CA ASP A 175 10.40 -1.40 -2.27
C ASP A 175 10.49 -2.58 -1.30
N ALA A 176 9.46 -2.81 -0.48
CA ALA A 176 9.39 -3.98 0.38
C ALA A 176 9.30 -5.26 -0.46
N TYR A 177 8.47 -5.29 -1.50
CA TYR A 177 8.40 -6.44 -2.41
C TYR A 177 9.72 -6.69 -3.15
N LYS A 178 10.38 -5.63 -3.66
CA LYS A 178 11.70 -5.76 -4.28
C LYS A 178 12.68 -6.44 -3.33
N GLU A 179 12.77 -5.97 -2.09
CA GLU A 179 13.68 -6.55 -1.09
C GLU A 179 13.32 -8.00 -0.73
N TYR A 180 12.04 -8.29 -0.53
CA TYR A 180 11.56 -9.61 -0.17
C TYR A 180 11.87 -10.65 -1.27
N TYR A 181 11.55 -10.36 -2.52
CA TYR A 181 11.81 -11.28 -3.63
C TYR A 181 13.28 -11.36 -4.02
N SER A 182 14.06 -10.28 -3.88
CA SER A 182 15.52 -10.35 -4.01
C SER A 182 16.13 -11.35 -3.02
N SER A 183 15.53 -11.51 -1.84
CA SER A 183 15.98 -12.48 -0.82
C SER A 183 15.48 -13.92 -1.05
N LYS A 184 14.51 -14.14 -1.95
CA LYS A 184 13.89 -15.45 -2.24
C LYS A 184 13.71 -15.66 -3.75
N PRO A 185 14.80 -15.83 -4.53
CA PRO A 185 14.75 -15.88 -6.00
C PRO A 185 13.90 -17.04 -6.56
N GLU A 186 13.84 -18.18 -5.85
CA GLU A 186 12.99 -19.32 -6.23
C GLU A 186 11.48 -19.01 -6.22
N ILE A 187 11.06 -18.06 -5.37
CA ILE A 187 9.66 -17.60 -5.30
C ILE A 187 9.42 -16.55 -6.39
N ALA A 188 10.38 -15.65 -6.61
CA ALA A 188 10.32 -14.64 -7.67
C ALA A 188 10.15 -15.28 -9.06
N GLU A 189 10.89 -16.36 -9.34
CA GLU A 189 10.80 -17.11 -10.60
C GLU A 189 9.46 -17.83 -10.75
N LYS A 190 8.90 -18.40 -9.67
CA LYS A 190 7.60 -19.08 -9.67
C LYS A 190 6.40 -18.15 -9.87
N ILE A 191 6.49 -16.92 -9.37
CA ILE A 191 5.42 -15.90 -9.49
C ILE A 191 5.62 -15.05 -10.75
N GLY A 192 6.76 -15.20 -11.45
CA GLY A 192 7.04 -14.47 -12.69
C GLY A 192 7.39 -13.01 -12.49
N ILE A 193 7.92 -12.64 -11.31
CA ILE A 193 8.35 -11.27 -10.98
C ILE A 193 9.71 -11.02 -11.63
N ASN A 194 9.71 -10.93 -12.96
CA ASN A 194 10.73 -10.20 -13.71
C ASN A 194 10.10 -8.85 -14.02
N GLU A 195 10.70 -7.77 -13.53
CA GLU A 195 10.15 -6.41 -13.52
C GLU A 195 9.19 -6.07 -14.69
N PRO A 196 8.06 -5.39 -14.40
CA PRO A 196 7.80 -4.57 -13.22
C PRO A 196 6.92 -5.23 -12.14
N ILE A 197 7.12 -4.83 -10.87
CA ILE A 197 6.17 -5.10 -9.79
C ILE A 197 4.93 -4.25 -10.05
N ASP A 198 3.82 -4.90 -10.35
CA ASP A 198 2.55 -4.23 -10.65
C ASP A 198 1.41 -4.76 -9.76
N GLU A 199 0.28 -4.06 -9.81
CA GLU A 199 -0.91 -4.38 -9.01
C GLU A 199 -1.51 -5.73 -9.39
N GLU A 200 -1.24 -6.30 -10.56
CA GLU A 200 -1.80 -7.59 -10.95
C GLU A 200 -1.08 -8.75 -10.26
N THR A 201 0.22 -8.59 -10.02
CA THR A 201 1.10 -9.64 -9.49
C THR A 201 1.31 -9.57 -7.97
N THR A 202 0.94 -8.46 -7.33
CA THR A 202 1.17 -8.23 -5.90
C THR A 202 -0.12 -8.01 -5.08
N PRO A 203 -0.59 -9.01 -4.32
CA PRO A 203 -1.90 -8.97 -3.65
C PRO A 203 -2.09 -7.78 -2.70
N PHE A 204 -1.09 -7.48 -1.87
CA PHE A 204 -1.20 -6.36 -0.93
C PHE A 204 -1.16 -5.00 -1.64
N LEU A 205 -0.30 -4.83 -2.65
CA LEU A 205 -0.27 -3.59 -3.43
C LEU A 205 -1.60 -3.36 -4.15
N ARG A 206 -2.19 -4.42 -4.72
CA ARG A 206 -3.51 -4.38 -5.35
C ARG A 206 -4.60 -3.92 -4.38
N LEU A 207 -4.65 -4.53 -3.20
CA LEU A 207 -5.61 -4.17 -2.16
C LEU A 207 -5.42 -2.72 -1.70
N ALA A 208 -4.17 -2.30 -1.47
CA ALA A 208 -3.81 -0.95 -1.06
C ALA A 208 -4.20 0.09 -2.13
N HIS A 209 -3.85 -0.15 -3.41
CA HIS A 209 -4.24 0.72 -4.52
C HIS A 209 -5.75 0.89 -4.55
N ARG A 210 -6.49 -0.23 -4.55
CA ARG A 210 -7.94 -0.21 -4.62
C ARG A 210 -8.57 0.53 -3.44
N PHE A 211 -8.07 0.30 -2.23
CA PHE A 211 -8.53 1.03 -1.06
C PHE A 211 -8.34 2.53 -1.23
N MET A 212 -7.15 2.96 -1.67
CA MET A 212 -6.85 4.38 -1.84
C MET A 212 -7.69 4.99 -2.96
N LYS A 213 -7.89 4.29 -4.08
CA LYS A 213 -8.72 4.72 -5.21
C LYS A 213 -10.21 4.83 -4.86
N GLU A 214 -10.81 3.77 -4.32
CA GLU A 214 -12.25 3.78 -3.95
C GLU A 214 -12.58 4.71 -2.78
N SER A 215 -11.60 5.00 -1.91
CA SER A 215 -11.82 5.88 -0.76
C SER A 215 -11.86 7.36 -1.12
N LEU A 216 -11.29 7.75 -2.27
CA LEU A 216 -11.33 9.12 -2.79
C LEU A 216 -12.74 9.55 -3.19
N ASP A 217 -13.57 8.62 -3.67
CA ASP A 217 -14.90 8.95 -4.19
C ASP A 217 -16.01 8.90 -3.11
N GLU A 218 -15.88 8.06 -2.07
CA GLU A 218 -17.03 7.73 -1.20
C GLU A 218 -16.75 7.60 0.31
N ARG A 219 -15.49 7.55 0.77
CA ARG A 219 -15.16 7.04 2.13
C ARG A 219 -14.49 8.05 3.10
N GLY A 220 -14.03 9.21 2.65
CA GLY A 220 -13.54 10.27 3.54
C GLY A 220 -12.39 11.10 2.96
N SER A 221 -11.92 12.10 3.73
CA SER A 221 -10.80 12.96 3.33
C SER A 221 -9.49 12.16 3.20
N MET A 222 -8.69 12.46 2.17
CA MET A 222 -7.35 11.88 1.90
C MET A 222 -6.47 11.71 3.15
N LYS A 223 -6.50 12.66 4.07
CA LYS A 223 -5.78 12.59 5.35
C LYS A 223 -6.04 11.30 6.14
N LYS A 224 -7.29 10.85 6.25
CA LYS A 224 -7.66 9.65 7.01
C LYS A 224 -7.12 8.36 6.38
N ILE A 225 -7.14 8.30 5.04
CA ILE A 225 -6.61 7.17 4.28
C ILE A 225 -5.10 7.07 4.53
N VAL A 226 -4.38 8.19 4.47
CA VAL A 226 -2.95 8.24 4.74
C VAL A 226 -2.63 7.85 6.18
N ASP A 227 -3.35 8.41 7.16
CA ASP A 227 -3.15 8.12 8.58
C ASP A 227 -3.33 6.62 8.89
N MET A 228 -4.19 5.91 8.14
CA MET A 228 -4.40 4.47 8.26
C MET A 228 -3.34 3.65 7.52
N MET A 229 -2.98 4.02 6.29
CA MET A 229 -2.13 3.22 5.40
C MET A 229 -0.64 3.39 5.63
N LEU A 230 -0.20 4.60 6.00
CA LEU A 230 1.22 4.90 6.11
C LEU A 230 1.92 4.04 7.18
N PRO A 231 1.37 3.87 8.41
CA PRO A 231 2.01 3.01 9.42
C PRO A 231 2.11 1.55 8.98
N VAL A 232 1.13 1.06 8.20
CA VAL A 232 1.11 -0.30 7.63
C VAL A 232 2.25 -0.44 6.63
N ALA A 233 2.34 0.46 5.66
CA ALA A 233 3.40 0.44 4.64
C ALA A 233 4.80 0.58 5.24
N GLU A 234 5.01 1.48 6.20
CA GLU A 234 6.28 1.65 6.89
C GLU A 234 6.69 0.40 7.68
N SER A 235 5.73 -0.32 8.27
CA SER A 235 5.99 -1.56 9.01
C SER A 235 6.44 -2.68 8.08
N ILE A 236 5.78 -2.83 6.93
CA ILE A 236 6.13 -3.83 5.91
C ILE A 236 7.49 -3.51 5.29
N LYS A 237 7.78 -2.22 5.05
CA LYS A 237 9.08 -1.81 4.56
C LYS A 237 10.21 -2.11 5.55
N LYS A 238 9.96 -1.93 6.85
CA LYS A 238 10.92 -2.24 7.91
C LYS A 238 11.18 -3.75 8.03
N ASP A 239 10.16 -4.58 7.82
CA ASP A 239 10.27 -6.04 7.82
C ASP A 239 9.53 -6.65 6.62
N PRO A 240 10.19 -6.77 5.46
CA PRO A 240 9.56 -7.30 4.24
C PRO A 240 9.08 -8.74 4.36
N SER A 241 9.55 -9.52 5.35
CA SER A 241 9.11 -10.90 5.56
C SER A 241 7.61 -11.00 5.89
N LEU A 242 7.01 -9.91 6.37
CA LEU A 242 5.58 -9.80 6.64
C LEU A 242 4.70 -10.02 5.40
N LEU A 243 5.23 -9.78 4.20
CA LEU A 243 4.51 -10.01 2.95
C LEU A 243 4.10 -11.47 2.78
N GLU A 244 4.90 -12.44 3.28
CA GLU A 244 4.57 -13.87 3.24
C GLU A 244 3.20 -14.18 3.88
N HIS A 245 2.78 -13.32 4.79
CA HIS A 245 1.59 -13.50 5.60
C HIS A 245 0.46 -12.57 5.18
N ILE A 246 0.81 -11.32 4.91
CA ILE A 246 -0.13 -10.28 4.51
C ILE A 246 -0.71 -10.60 3.14
N ASP A 247 0.07 -11.17 2.20
CA ASP A 247 -0.41 -11.46 0.86
C ASP A 247 -1.55 -12.49 0.82
N ALA A 248 -1.53 -13.49 1.71
CA ALA A 248 -2.62 -14.46 1.79
C ALA A 248 -3.93 -13.77 2.21
N SER A 249 -3.88 -12.93 3.25
CA SER A 249 -5.03 -12.15 3.69
C SER A 249 -5.45 -11.13 2.63
N ALA A 250 -4.49 -10.42 2.04
CA ALA A 250 -4.74 -9.44 1.00
C ALA A 250 -5.37 -10.07 -0.24
N SER A 251 -4.95 -11.28 -0.63
CA SER A 251 -5.54 -12.03 -1.75
C SER A 251 -6.98 -12.44 -1.46
N ILE A 252 -7.26 -13.04 -0.29
CA ILE A 252 -8.63 -13.39 0.15
C ILE A 252 -9.53 -12.16 0.09
N HIS A 253 -9.06 -11.04 0.63
CA HIS A 253 -9.83 -9.81 0.64
C HIS A 253 -9.94 -9.21 -0.76
N THR A 254 -8.91 -9.26 -1.59
CA THR A 254 -8.95 -8.76 -2.97
C THR A 254 -9.94 -9.55 -3.84
N ASP A 255 -9.99 -10.87 -3.70
CA ASP A 255 -10.90 -11.74 -4.44
C ASP A 255 -12.34 -11.64 -3.93
N ALA A 256 -12.52 -11.48 -2.61
CA ALA A 256 -13.81 -11.14 -2.03
C ALA A 256 -14.27 -9.71 -2.38
N CYS A 257 -13.31 -8.84 -2.68
CA CYS A 257 -13.53 -7.46 -3.09
C CYS A 257 -13.95 -7.39 -4.55
N ILE A 258 -15.24 -7.55 -4.83
CA ILE A 258 -15.86 -6.54 -5.71
C ILE A 258 -16.30 -5.33 -4.87
N ASN A 259 -16.31 -5.37 -3.51
CA ASN A 259 -16.86 -4.27 -2.69
C ASN A 259 -16.16 -3.90 -1.34
N GLN A 260 -15.05 -4.50 -0.87
CA GLN A 260 -14.75 -4.50 0.61
C GLN A 260 -13.30 -4.16 1.11
N PRO A 261 -12.54 -3.22 0.53
CA PRO A 261 -11.11 -3.03 0.83
C PRO A 261 -10.78 -2.59 2.26
N VAL A 262 -11.68 -1.86 2.94
CA VAL A 262 -11.51 -1.42 4.35
C VAL A 262 -11.34 -2.63 5.29
N ALA A 263 -12.10 -3.69 5.06
CA ALA A 263 -12.10 -4.88 5.92
C ALA A 263 -10.78 -5.65 5.83
N GLY A 264 -10.23 -5.77 4.62
CA GLY A 264 -8.92 -6.39 4.42
C GLY A 264 -7.81 -5.61 5.10
N LEU A 265 -7.81 -4.29 4.95
CA LEU A 265 -6.81 -3.45 5.62
C LEU A 265 -6.96 -3.42 7.14
N THR A 266 -8.18 -3.49 7.66
CA THR A 266 -8.42 -3.63 9.11
C THR A 266 -7.75 -4.89 9.65
N GLU A 267 -7.87 -6.00 8.93
CA GLU A 267 -7.26 -7.27 9.33
C GLU A 267 -5.73 -7.22 9.24
N ILE A 268 -5.19 -6.68 8.14
CA ILE A 268 -3.75 -6.52 7.94
C ILE A 268 -3.13 -5.60 9.00
N ALA A 269 -3.79 -4.50 9.36
CA ALA A 269 -3.33 -3.61 10.42
C ALA A 269 -3.27 -4.34 11.78
N ASN A 270 -4.27 -5.18 12.09
CA ASN A 270 -4.24 -6.01 13.30
C ASN A 270 -3.13 -7.06 13.26
N ILE A 271 -2.92 -7.72 12.13
CA ILE A 271 -1.81 -8.68 11.91
C ILE A 271 -0.46 -8.02 12.21
N ILE A 272 -0.22 -6.82 11.67
CA ILE A 272 1.02 -6.06 11.90
C ILE A 272 1.19 -5.67 13.36
N ASP A 273 0.12 -5.21 14.02
CA ASP A 273 0.17 -4.83 15.43
C ASP A 273 0.52 -6.02 16.32
N VAL A 274 0.07 -7.22 15.97
CA VAL A 274 0.46 -8.42 16.71
C VAL A 274 1.93 -8.79 16.47
N VAL A 275 2.42 -8.68 15.24
CA VAL A 275 3.84 -8.94 14.93
C VAL A 275 4.76 -8.07 15.78
N LYS A 276 4.35 -6.81 16.03
CA LYS A 276 5.09 -5.85 16.85
C LYS A 276 5.08 -6.17 18.35
N ALA A 277 4.20 -7.03 18.82
CA ALA A 277 4.16 -7.41 20.23
C ALA A 277 5.43 -8.19 20.63
N GLU A 278 6.04 -7.81 21.75
CA GLU A 278 7.36 -8.29 22.15
C GLU A 278 7.29 -9.63 22.90
N THR A 279 6.16 -9.91 23.55
CA THR A 279 5.99 -11.11 24.39
C THR A 279 4.91 -12.07 23.87
N ILE A 280 5.04 -13.37 24.19
CA ILE A 280 4.05 -14.40 23.83
C ILE A 280 2.65 -14.08 24.39
N PRO A 281 2.48 -13.67 25.67
CA PRO A 281 1.18 -13.29 26.19
C PRO A 281 0.54 -12.11 25.45
N GLU A 282 1.31 -11.07 25.13
CA GLU A 282 0.80 -9.92 24.35
C GLU A 282 0.38 -10.34 22.93
N LYS A 283 1.17 -11.20 22.28
CA LYS A 283 0.81 -11.75 20.97
C LYS A 283 -0.54 -12.47 21.02
N LEU A 284 -0.71 -13.37 21.98
CA LEU A 284 -1.95 -14.13 22.18
C LEU A 284 -3.15 -13.23 22.50
N GLU A 285 -2.97 -12.17 23.29
CA GLU A 285 -4.02 -11.17 23.55
C GLU A 285 -4.42 -10.42 22.28
N LYS A 286 -3.46 -10.01 21.44
CA LYS A 286 -3.77 -9.39 20.14
C LYS A 286 -4.43 -10.38 19.17
N VAL A 287 -4.16 -11.68 19.29
CA VAL A 287 -4.87 -12.70 18.49
C VAL A 287 -6.35 -12.81 18.87
N LYS A 288 -6.68 -12.68 20.16
CA LYS A 288 -8.08 -12.65 20.61
C LYS A 288 -8.88 -11.55 19.91
N VAL A 289 -8.26 -10.41 19.62
CA VAL A 289 -8.88 -9.31 18.85
C VAL A 289 -9.29 -9.78 17.45
N ILE A 290 -8.40 -10.48 16.74
CA ILE A 290 -8.69 -11.01 15.39
C ILE A 290 -9.81 -12.06 15.46
N MET A 291 -9.80 -12.93 16.48
CA MET A 291 -10.90 -13.88 16.71
C MET A 291 -12.24 -13.17 16.94
N ALA A 292 -12.25 -12.13 17.77
CA ALA A 292 -13.43 -11.31 18.03
C ALA A 292 -13.97 -10.66 16.75
N ILE A 293 -13.09 -10.09 15.90
CA ILE A 293 -13.45 -9.53 14.60
C ILE A 293 -14.11 -10.60 13.71
N ASN A 294 -13.55 -11.81 13.69
CA ASN A 294 -14.08 -12.92 12.91
C ASN A 294 -15.47 -13.36 13.39
N VAL A 295 -15.71 -13.38 14.71
CA VAL A 295 -17.05 -13.65 15.25
C VAL A 295 -18.06 -12.60 14.80
N ILE A 296 -17.71 -11.32 14.84
CA ILE A 296 -18.58 -10.24 14.36
C ILE A 296 -18.93 -10.46 12.88
N ARG A 297 -17.94 -10.76 12.05
CA ARG A 297 -18.15 -11.02 10.61
C ARG A 297 -19.03 -12.24 10.36
N GLN A 298 -18.80 -13.33 11.06
CA GLN A 298 -19.64 -14.54 10.95
C GLN A 298 -21.09 -14.28 11.36
N GLU A 299 -21.31 -13.51 12.43
CA GLU A 299 -22.67 -13.14 12.85
C GLU A 299 -23.34 -12.22 11.84
N VAL A 300 -22.60 -11.27 11.27
CA VAL A 300 -23.11 -10.37 10.22
C VAL A 300 -23.43 -11.13 8.92
N GLY A 301 -22.64 -12.13 8.54
CA GLY A 301 -22.91 -12.98 7.38
C GLY A 301 -24.24 -13.75 7.45
N LYS A 302 -24.85 -13.89 8.63
CA LYS A 302 -26.16 -14.53 8.81
C LYS A 302 -27.32 -13.61 8.43
N PHE A 303 -27.09 -12.30 8.33
CA PHE A 303 -28.09 -11.36 7.84
C PHE A 303 -28.14 -11.49 6.31
N ASN A 304 -29.17 -12.15 5.78
CA ASN A 304 -29.34 -12.44 4.35
C ASN A 304 -29.51 -11.15 3.51
N ARG A 305 -28.42 -10.43 3.25
CA ARG A 305 -28.38 -9.08 2.67
C ARG A 305 -27.23 -8.94 1.67
N LYS A 306 -27.42 -9.52 0.47
CA LYS A 306 -26.45 -9.44 -0.64
C LYS A 306 -26.05 -8.00 -0.96
N GLY A 307 -24.76 -7.70 -0.86
CA GLY A 307 -24.13 -6.47 -1.36
C GLY A 307 -23.82 -5.40 -0.30
N VAL A 308 -24.11 -5.63 0.99
CA VAL A 308 -23.82 -4.67 2.08
C VAL A 308 -23.20 -5.35 3.31
N GLU A 309 -22.80 -6.61 3.19
CA GLU A 309 -22.35 -7.43 4.32
C GLU A 309 -21.08 -6.89 4.98
N ALA A 310 -20.12 -6.33 4.25
CA ALA A 310 -18.93 -5.73 4.86
C ALA A 310 -19.18 -4.36 5.44
N GLU A 311 -19.99 -3.53 4.80
CA GLU A 311 -20.38 -2.23 5.34
C GLU A 311 -21.08 -2.45 6.68
N LEU A 312 -21.95 -3.46 6.74
CA LEU A 312 -22.59 -3.89 7.98
C LEU A 312 -21.59 -4.49 8.96
N ALA A 313 -20.63 -5.31 8.51
CA ALA A 313 -19.63 -5.93 9.38
C ALA A 313 -18.68 -4.91 9.99
N ASN A 314 -18.23 -3.93 9.21
CA ASN A 314 -17.36 -2.85 9.65
C ASN A 314 -18.11 -1.89 10.57
N ALA A 315 -19.38 -1.57 10.27
CA ALA A 315 -20.21 -0.78 11.17
C ALA A 315 -20.47 -1.51 12.48
N MET A 316 -20.84 -2.79 12.42
CA MET A 316 -21.03 -3.62 13.61
C MET A 316 -19.75 -3.74 14.43
N LEU A 317 -18.60 -3.92 13.76
CA LEU A 317 -17.29 -3.95 14.39
C LEU A 317 -17.01 -2.65 15.14
N ARG A 318 -17.24 -1.50 14.51
CA ARG A 318 -17.07 -0.18 15.14
C ARG A 318 -17.98 0.00 16.35
N GLU A 319 -19.27 -0.32 16.22
CA GLU A 319 -20.24 -0.14 17.31
C GLU A 319 -19.97 -1.10 18.48
N VAL A 320 -19.67 -2.38 18.21
CA VAL A 320 -19.32 -3.35 19.25
C VAL A 320 -18.03 -2.93 19.95
N HIS A 321 -16.98 -2.58 19.19
CA HIS A 321 -15.73 -2.05 19.74
C HIS A 321 -15.97 -0.85 20.67
N ASN A 322 -16.74 0.14 20.21
CA ASN A 322 -16.99 1.35 20.99
C ASN A 322 -17.76 1.06 22.28
N LYS A 323 -18.73 0.13 22.24
CA LYS A 323 -19.44 -0.31 23.45
C LYS A 323 -18.50 -0.99 24.43
N LEU A 324 -17.70 -1.96 23.97
CA LEU A 324 -16.72 -2.65 24.81
C LEU A 324 -15.77 -1.66 25.50
N LEU A 325 -15.30 -0.65 24.76
CA LEU A 325 -14.42 0.38 25.32
C LEU A 325 -15.16 1.27 26.34
N SER A 326 -16.37 1.72 26.03
CA SER A 326 -17.15 2.61 26.90
C SER A 326 -17.60 1.96 28.21
N GLU A 327 -17.85 0.65 28.16
CA GLU A 327 -18.27 -0.15 29.32
C GLU A 327 -17.07 -0.70 30.12
N GLY A 328 -15.84 -0.53 29.61
CA GLY A 328 -14.61 -0.94 30.29
C GLY A 328 -14.22 -2.41 30.09
N GLU A 329 -14.83 -3.11 29.14
CA GLU A 329 -14.52 -4.50 28.80
C GLU A 329 -13.17 -4.65 28.07
N ILE A 330 -12.77 -3.62 27.31
CA ILE A 330 -11.42 -3.52 26.72
C ILE A 330 -10.74 -2.23 27.18
N LYS A 331 -9.42 -2.28 27.33
CA LYS A 331 -8.61 -1.15 27.82
C LYS A 331 -8.07 -0.26 26.71
N GLU A 332 -7.85 -0.83 25.53
CA GLU A 332 -7.22 -0.16 24.39
C GLU A 332 -8.06 -0.32 23.13
N LYS A 333 -7.95 0.68 22.25
CA LYS A 333 -8.57 0.63 20.92
C LYS A 333 -7.91 -0.48 20.11
N TRP A 334 -8.72 -1.32 19.45
CA TRP A 334 -8.18 -2.31 18.53
C TRP A 334 -7.59 -1.64 17.28
N SER A 335 -6.52 -2.22 16.76
CA SER A 335 -5.84 -1.72 15.58
C SER A 335 -6.73 -1.84 14.35
N GLY A 336 -6.61 -0.92 13.40
CA GLY A 336 -7.37 -0.96 12.15
C GLY A 336 -8.89 -0.71 12.25
N ILE A 337 -9.46 -0.46 13.44
CA ILE A 337 -10.90 -0.17 13.56
C ILE A 337 -11.25 1.10 12.77
N PRO A 338 -12.20 1.04 11.83
CA PRO A 338 -12.54 2.19 11.00
C PRO A 338 -13.20 3.30 11.83
N ASP A 339 -12.68 4.52 11.71
CA ASP A 339 -13.26 5.71 12.35
C ASP A 339 -14.58 6.16 11.70
N GLY A 340 -14.84 5.69 10.47
CA GLY A 340 -16.05 6.01 9.70
C GLY A 340 -16.43 4.87 8.77
N ILE A 341 -17.73 4.74 8.50
CA ILE A 341 -18.27 3.69 7.64
C ILE A 341 -18.88 4.32 6.40
N ALA A 342 -18.35 3.94 5.24
CA ALA A 342 -18.98 4.25 3.98
C ALA A 342 -20.40 3.67 3.98
N TYR A 343 -21.35 4.40 3.41
CA TYR A 343 -22.74 3.94 3.30
C TYR A 343 -23.43 3.58 4.62
N GLU A 344 -23.00 4.17 5.74
CA GLU A 344 -23.60 3.92 7.06
C GLU A 344 -25.13 4.07 7.07
N ARG A 345 -25.67 4.97 6.25
CA ARG A 345 -27.11 5.17 6.06
C ARG A 345 -27.85 3.91 5.57
N LEU A 346 -27.20 3.06 4.76
CA LEU A 346 -27.79 1.82 4.24
C LEU A 346 -27.94 0.75 5.32
N VAL A 347 -27.03 0.75 6.30
CA VAL A 347 -26.95 -0.27 7.36
C VAL A 347 -27.49 0.22 8.70
N LYS A 348 -27.76 1.52 8.85
CA LYS A 348 -28.20 2.17 10.10
C LYS A 348 -29.38 1.48 10.78
N ASN A 349 -30.37 1.03 10.01
CA ASN A 349 -31.56 0.37 10.55
C ASN A 349 -31.28 -1.05 11.10
N LEU A 350 -30.11 -1.61 10.81
CA LEU A 350 -29.65 -2.92 11.30
C LEU A 350 -28.73 -2.79 12.53
N LEU A 351 -28.24 -1.58 12.82
CA LEU A 351 -27.40 -1.26 13.99
C LEU A 351 -28.25 -0.91 15.23
N VAL A 352 -29.34 -1.64 15.45
CA VAL A 352 -30.17 -1.44 16.65
C VAL A 352 -29.48 -2.02 17.89
N ASP A 353 -29.62 -1.35 19.02
CA ASP A 353 -28.93 -1.69 20.28
C ASP A 353 -29.07 -3.16 20.68
N GLU A 354 -30.25 -3.75 20.46
CA GLU A 354 -30.50 -5.17 20.73
C GLU A 354 -29.57 -6.09 19.94
N VAL A 355 -29.38 -5.82 18.65
CA VAL A 355 -28.52 -6.62 17.76
C VAL A 355 -27.05 -6.40 18.12
N VAL A 356 -26.65 -5.15 18.33
CA VAL A 356 -25.27 -4.81 18.72
C VAL A 356 -24.91 -5.47 20.05
N ASN A 357 -25.79 -5.42 21.05
CA ASN A 357 -25.57 -6.03 22.36
C ASN A 357 -25.47 -7.56 22.26
N LYS A 358 -26.32 -8.20 21.44
CA LYS A 358 -26.27 -9.64 21.22
C LYS A 358 -24.94 -10.10 20.62
N ILE A 359 -24.40 -9.37 19.65
CA ILE A 359 -23.10 -9.68 19.05
C ILE A 359 -21.97 -9.36 20.03
N LYS A 360 -22.07 -8.23 20.76
CA LYS A 360 -21.13 -7.86 21.84
C LYS A 360 -21.00 -8.97 22.88
N GLU A 361 -22.10 -9.55 23.36
CA GLU A 361 -22.06 -10.65 24.33
C GLU A 361 -21.29 -11.87 23.80
N LYS A 362 -21.45 -12.21 22.52
CA LYS A 362 -20.65 -13.28 21.88
C LYS A 362 -19.17 -12.94 21.82
N VAL A 363 -18.85 -11.69 21.52
CA VAL A 363 -17.47 -11.20 21.50
C VAL A 363 -16.85 -11.26 22.91
N ILE A 364 -17.57 -10.85 23.95
CA ILE A 364 -17.11 -10.95 25.35
C ILE A 364 -16.82 -12.41 25.73
N LEU A 365 -17.68 -13.36 25.30
CA LEU A 365 -17.44 -14.78 25.53
C LEU A 365 -16.12 -15.26 24.90
N GLU A 366 -15.76 -14.77 23.71
CA GLU A 366 -14.49 -15.09 23.07
C GLU A 366 -13.30 -14.42 23.77
N LEU A 367 -13.41 -13.15 24.13
CA LEU A 367 -12.33 -12.40 24.81
C LEU A 367 -12.00 -12.99 26.19
N ASN A 368 -13.00 -13.53 26.88
CA ASN A 368 -12.86 -14.16 28.19
C ASN A 368 -12.34 -15.60 28.13
N LYS A 369 -12.10 -16.16 26.93
CA LYS A 369 -11.48 -17.48 26.83
C LYS A 369 -10.07 -17.45 27.42
N PRO A 370 -9.67 -18.50 28.16
CA PRO A 370 -8.29 -18.66 28.60
C PRO A 370 -7.33 -18.59 27.41
N LEU A 371 -6.14 -17.99 27.60
CA LEU A 371 -5.15 -17.83 26.54
C LEU A 371 -4.72 -19.18 25.94
N GLU A 372 -4.80 -20.25 26.72
CA GLU A 372 -4.53 -21.62 26.29
C GLU A 372 -5.51 -22.08 25.22
N VAL A 373 -6.80 -21.78 25.41
CA VAL A 373 -7.87 -22.12 24.46
C VAL A 373 -7.77 -21.28 23.18
N VAL A 374 -7.30 -20.04 23.31
CA VAL A 374 -7.02 -19.16 22.16
C VAL A 374 -5.87 -19.74 21.34
N ALA A 375 -4.78 -20.15 21.99
CA ALA A 375 -3.65 -20.78 21.32
C ALA A 375 -4.05 -22.07 20.59
N ASP A 376 -4.91 -22.90 21.17
CA ASP A 376 -5.39 -24.13 20.54
C ASP A 376 -6.26 -23.87 19.30
N ASN A 377 -7.20 -22.92 19.37
CA ASN A 377 -8.04 -22.53 18.22
C ASN A 377 -7.22 -21.93 17.08
N VAL A 378 -6.14 -21.22 17.44
CA VAL A 378 -5.26 -20.58 16.47
C VAL A 378 -4.51 -21.60 15.63
N CYS A 379 -4.17 -22.77 16.17
CA CYS A 379 -3.42 -23.81 15.45
C CYS A 379 -4.20 -24.52 14.34
N GLU A 380 -5.48 -24.21 14.11
CA GLU A 380 -6.29 -24.83 13.06
C GLU A 380 -6.42 -23.92 11.82
N GLY A 381 -5.84 -24.35 10.68
CA GLY A 381 -6.03 -23.71 9.37
C GLY A 381 -4.99 -22.63 8.98
N THR A 382 -5.35 -21.76 8.02
CA THR A 382 -4.45 -20.75 7.41
C THR A 382 -3.91 -19.72 8.41
N LEU A 383 -4.73 -19.32 9.39
CA LEU A 383 -4.25 -18.49 10.50
C LEU A 383 -3.25 -19.26 11.38
N GLY A 384 -3.40 -20.59 11.54
CA GLY A 384 -2.48 -21.40 12.33
C GLY A 384 -1.09 -21.51 11.76
N ASP A 385 -0.96 -21.56 10.43
CA ASP A 385 0.36 -21.54 9.80
C ASP A 385 1.06 -20.20 10.01
N PHE A 386 0.32 -19.08 9.83
CA PHE A 386 0.79 -17.74 10.15
C PHE A 386 1.26 -17.63 11.61
N TRP A 387 0.41 -18.03 12.56
CA TRP A 387 0.69 -17.92 13.99
C TRP A 387 1.77 -18.85 14.48
N SER A 388 1.84 -20.08 13.94
CA SER A 388 2.89 -21.02 14.30
C SER A 388 4.27 -20.47 13.93
N LYS A 389 4.40 -19.67 12.87
CA LYS A 389 5.66 -19.04 12.49
C LYS A 389 6.03 -17.81 13.34
N ILE A 390 5.05 -17.10 13.88
CA ILE A 390 5.25 -15.87 14.69
C ILE A 390 5.42 -16.16 16.18
N ILE A 391 4.73 -17.20 16.67
CA ILE A 391 4.75 -17.64 18.08
C ILE A 391 5.93 -18.58 18.33
N LEU A 392 6.24 -19.47 17.39
CA LEU A 392 7.39 -20.36 17.47
C LEU A 392 8.54 -19.69 16.73
N ASP A 393 9.52 -19.17 17.46
CA ASP A 393 10.72 -18.53 16.89
C ASP A 393 11.45 -19.45 15.88
N LYS A 394 12.29 -18.91 15.00
CA LYS A 394 13.14 -19.66 14.04
C LYS A 394 13.92 -20.78 14.71
N GLU A 395 14.37 -20.59 15.95
CA GLU A 395 15.08 -21.61 16.74
C GLU A 395 14.17 -22.77 17.21
N TYR A 396 12.86 -22.53 17.34
CA TYR A 396 11.87 -23.55 17.67
C TYR A 396 11.31 -24.22 16.41
N LEU A 397 11.15 -23.48 15.32
CA LEU A 397 10.81 -24.03 14.00
C LEU A 397 11.95 -24.88 13.41
N SER A 398 13.22 -24.53 13.67
CA SER A 398 14.36 -25.37 13.27
C SER A 398 14.32 -26.71 13.99
N LYS A 399 13.95 -26.74 15.27
CA LYS A 399 13.77 -27.97 16.06
C LYS A 399 12.63 -28.86 15.54
N ILE A 400 11.59 -28.29 14.91
CA ILE A 400 10.55 -29.06 14.20
C ILE A 400 11.12 -29.66 12.92
N ASN A 401 11.87 -28.87 12.15
CA ASN A 401 12.53 -29.33 10.93
C ASN A 401 13.70 -30.30 11.17
N GLU A 402 14.26 -30.31 12.38
CA GLU A 402 15.29 -31.24 12.85
C GLU A 402 14.70 -32.46 13.56
N SER A 403 13.38 -32.53 13.72
CA SER A 403 12.70 -33.67 14.32
C SER A 403 12.90 -34.91 13.43
N GLU A 404 13.39 -35.99 14.03
CA GLU A 404 13.72 -37.24 13.33
C GLU A 404 12.53 -37.79 12.51
N ASP A 405 11.31 -37.65 13.04
CA ASP A 405 10.06 -38.03 12.37
C ASP A 405 9.78 -37.17 11.12
N VAL A 406 9.97 -35.84 11.23
CA VAL A 406 9.74 -34.87 10.14
C VAL A 406 10.80 -35.03 9.04
N LEU A 407 12.06 -35.22 9.41
CA LEU A 407 13.17 -35.45 8.48
C LEU A 407 13.01 -36.78 7.71
N THR A 408 12.54 -37.82 8.39
CA THR A 408 12.30 -39.13 7.78
C THR A 408 11.21 -39.05 6.72
N ILE A 409 10.09 -38.38 7.02
CA ILE A 409 8.97 -38.23 6.08
C ILE A 409 9.37 -37.32 4.91
N LYS A 410 10.10 -36.21 5.15
CA LYS A 410 10.63 -35.35 4.08
C LYS A 410 11.57 -36.10 3.14
N SER A 411 12.47 -36.93 3.68
CA SER A 411 13.36 -37.77 2.86
C SER A 411 12.60 -38.83 2.06
N GLN A 412 11.48 -39.33 2.55
CA GLN A 412 10.61 -40.25 1.80
C GLN A 412 9.91 -39.53 0.65
N ILE A 413 9.44 -38.30 0.86
CA ILE A 413 8.82 -37.46 -0.18
C ILE A 413 9.84 -37.11 -1.28
N GLU A 414 11.08 -36.76 -0.93
CA GLU A 414 12.14 -36.44 -1.88
C GLU A 414 12.58 -37.63 -2.75
N LYS A 415 12.36 -38.86 -2.29
CA LYS A 415 12.69 -40.10 -3.01
C LYS A 415 11.58 -40.60 -3.91
N LEU A 416 10.42 -39.94 -3.94
CA LEU A 416 9.31 -40.31 -4.81
C LEU A 416 9.61 -39.96 -6.27
N ASP A 417 9.44 -40.94 -7.15
CA ASP A 417 9.54 -40.75 -8.60
C ASP A 417 8.24 -40.11 -9.11
N ASN A 418 8.36 -38.94 -9.75
CA ASN A 418 7.24 -38.19 -10.30
C ASN A 418 6.60 -38.84 -11.55
N ASN A 419 7.16 -39.96 -12.03
CA ASN A 419 6.60 -40.76 -13.12
C ASN A 419 5.78 -41.98 -12.64
N ASP A 420 5.63 -42.19 -11.33
CA ASP A 420 4.81 -43.28 -10.77
C ASP A 420 3.30 -42.95 -10.94
N GLU A 421 2.51 -43.89 -11.48
CA GLU A 421 1.05 -43.74 -11.65
C GLU A 421 0.32 -43.51 -10.31
N GLU A 422 0.90 -43.95 -9.19
CA GLU A 422 0.36 -43.75 -7.84
C GLU A 422 1.02 -42.57 -7.09
N TYR A 423 1.89 -41.79 -7.75
CA TYR A 423 2.65 -40.67 -7.18
C TYR A 423 1.75 -39.67 -6.44
N GLN A 424 0.65 -39.26 -7.05
CA GLN A 424 -0.27 -38.26 -6.47
C GLN A 424 -0.85 -38.76 -5.14
N LYS A 425 -1.26 -40.03 -5.08
CA LYS A 425 -1.84 -40.63 -3.88
C LYS A 425 -0.79 -40.85 -2.78
N LYS A 426 0.43 -41.26 -3.15
CA LYS A 426 1.57 -41.43 -2.22
C LYS A 426 2.04 -40.10 -1.64
N ILE A 427 2.12 -39.04 -2.46
CA ILE A 427 2.41 -37.68 -1.98
C ILE A 427 1.32 -37.19 -1.04
N GLU A 428 0.06 -37.47 -1.34
CA GLU A 428 -1.06 -36.99 -0.51
C GLU A 428 -1.10 -37.68 0.86
N GLU A 429 -0.80 -38.98 0.92
CA GLU A 429 -0.67 -39.75 2.17
C GLU A 429 0.54 -39.28 2.99
N LEU A 430 1.72 -39.18 2.38
CA LEU A 430 2.94 -38.71 3.08
C LEU A 430 2.83 -37.24 3.51
N SER A 431 2.11 -36.40 2.77
CA SER A 431 1.83 -35.01 3.16
C SER A 431 0.91 -34.94 4.38
N LYS A 432 -0.05 -35.88 4.52
CA LYS A 432 -0.91 -35.97 5.71
C LYS A 432 -0.11 -36.45 6.92
N GLU A 433 0.78 -37.41 6.74
CA GLU A 433 1.66 -37.89 7.80
C GLU A 433 2.66 -36.82 8.24
N LEU A 434 3.24 -36.07 7.29
CA LEU A 434 4.12 -34.94 7.57
C LEU A 434 3.41 -33.89 8.41
N LYS A 435 2.19 -33.50 8.02
CA LYS A 435 1.37 -32.54 8.78
C LYS A 435 1.09 -33.02 10.21
N LYS A 436 0.82 -34.32 10.39
CA LYS A 436 0.57 -34.91 11.71
C LYS A 436 1.83 -34.93 12.58
N ALA A 437 2.98 -35.23 12.00
CA ALA A 437 4.28 -35.21 12.69
C ALA A 437 4.70 -33.79 13.07
N GLU A 438 4.55 -32.82 12.16
CA GLU A 438 4.80 -31.41 12.42
C GLU A 438 3.88 -30.88 13.53
N LEU A 439 2.59 -31.26 13.52
CA LEU A 439 1.63 -30.89 14.56
C LEU A 439 2.01 -31.47 15.93
N SER A 440 2.39 -32.75 16.00
CA SER A 440 2.85 -33.37 17.26
C SER A 440 4.14 -32.72 17.80
N CYS A 441 5.04 -32.28 16.90
CA CYS A 441 6.25 -31.57 17.30
C CYS A 441 5.94 -30.14 17.78
N LYS A 442 5.04 -29.43 17.10
CA LYS A 442 4.50 -28.12 17.53
C LYS A 442 3.87 -28.23 18.92
N GLU A 443 3.08 -29.26 19.21
CA GLU A 443 2.46 -29.49 20.53
C GLU A 443 3.48 -29.67 21.65
N LYS A 444 4.56 -30.43 21.42
CA LYS A 444 5.64 -30.63 22.40
C LYS A 444 6.39 -29.33 22.72
N ILE A 445 6.63 -28.51 21.68
CA ILE A 445 7.29 -27.20 21.84
C ILE A 445 6.37 -26.20 22.54
N LEU A 446 5.09 -26.16 22.17
CA LEU A 446 4.08 -25.34 22.84
C LEU A 446 3.93 -25.73 24.31
N THR A 447 4.00 -27.01 24.64
CA THR A 447 3.99 -27.48 26.03
C THR A 447 5.19 -26.93 26.83
N LYS A 448 6.38 -26.93 26.24
CA LYS A 448 7.59 -26.36 26.86
C LYS A 448 7.52 -24.83 27.00
N SER A 449 6.99 -24.14 25.98
CA SER A 449 6.74 -22.70 26.02
C SER A 449 5.66 -22.32 27.05
N ARG A 450 4.63 -23.16 27.22
CA ARG A 450 3.63 -23.04 28.30
C ARG A 450 4.31 -23.13 29.66
N GLU A 451 5.20 -24.09 29.89
CA GLU A 451 5.95 -24.21 31.15
C GLU A 451 6.84 -22.98 31.44
N GLU A 452 7.48 -22.41 30.43
CA GLU A 452 8.29 -21.19 30.55
C GLU A 452 7.42 -19.95 30.85
N THR A 453 6.23 -19.87 30.23
CA THR A 453 5.23 -18.83 30.48
C THR A 453 4.66 -18.93 31.90
N PHE A 454 4.36 -20.14 32.39
CA PHE A 454 3.94 -20.38 33.77
C PHE A 454 5.00 -19.93 34.78
N LYS A 455 6.28 -20.23 34.54
CA LYS A 455 7.40 -19.74 35.37
C LYS A 455 7.52 -18.22 35.37
N ALA A 456 7.27 -17.56 34.24
CA ALA A 456 7.31 -16.10 34.15
C ALA A 456 6.15 -15.42 34.89
N ILE A 457 4.94 -16.00 34.82
CA ILE A 457 3.74 -15.53 35.54
C ILE A 457 3.91 -15.72 37.05
N GLU A 458 4.52 -16.82 37.49
CA GLU A 458 4.86 -17.04 38.91
C GLU A 458 5.94 -16.09 39.43
N ALA A 459 6.90 -15.70 38.57
CA ALA A 459 7.97 -14.77 38.92
C ALA A 459 7.50 -13.30 39.01
N ASN A 460 6.42 -12.92 38.32
CA ASN A 460 5.79 -11.60 38.37
C ASN A 460 4.26 -11.74 38.39
N PRO A 461 3.64 -12.04 39.54
CA PRO A 461 2.19 -12.12 39.62
C PRO A 461 1.57 -10.74 39.33
N PRO A 462 0.53 -10.64 38.49
CA PRO A 462 -0.12 -9.37 38.21
C PRO A 462 -0.64 -8.75 39.51
N SER A 463 -0.33 -7.47 39.73
CA SER A 463 -0.81 -6.73 40.90
C SER A 463 -2.35 -6.79 40.92
N LYS A 464 -2.91 -7.42 41.95
CA LYS A 464 -4.36 -7.50 42.17
C LYS A 464 -4.95 -6.09 42.10
N SER A 465 -5.87 -5.86 41.17
CA SER A 465 -6.79 -4.73 41.21
C SER A 465 -7.66 -4.81 42.48
N PRO A 466 -8.03 -3.67 43.09
CA PRO A 466 -8.76 -3.68 44.34
C PRO A 466 -10.19 -4.16 44.13
N THR A 467 -10.64 -5.05 44.99
CA THR A 467 -12.02 -5.53 45.10
C THR A 467 -12.99 -4.34 45.28
N PRO A 468 -14.14 -4.32 44.59
CA PRO A 468 -15.12 -3.26 44.74
C PRO A 468 -15.79 -3.36 46.11
N SER A 469 -15.73 -2.26 46.87
CA SER A 469 -16.40 -2.08 48.14
C SER A 469 -17.92 -2.19 47.99
N GLY A 470 -18.55 -2.93 48.90
CA GLY A 470 -19.99 -3.15 48.94
C GLY A 470 -20.77 -1.84 49.04
N LYS A 471 -21.76 -1.67 48.16
CA LYS A 471 -22.78 -0.64 48.27
C LYS A 471 -23.74 -1.02 49.39
N GLU A 472 -23.83 -0.16 50.39
CA GLU A 472 -24.90 -0.15 51.39
C GLU A 472 -26.26 0.06 50.72
N HIS A 473 -27.22 -0.80 51.05
CA HIS A 473 -28.64 -0.56 50.81
C HIS A 473 -29.25 0.11 52.06
N PRO A 474 -30.10 1.15 51.92
CA PRO A 474 -30.76 1.76 53.06
C PRO A 474 -32.03 0.99 53.42
N GLN A 475 -32.12 0.51 54.66
CA GLN A 475 -33.40 0.22 55.31
C GLN A 475 -33.51 1.11 56.55
N GLY A 476 -34.42 2.09 56.48
CA GLY A 476 -34.89 2.80 57.66
C GLY A 476 -35.84 1.92 58.46
N SER A 477 -35.70 1.92 59.79
CA SER A 477 -36.66 2.57 60.70
C SER A 477 -36.41 2.15 62.15
N GLU A 478 -36.28 3.18 62.99
CA GLU A 478 -36.73 3.29 64.38
C GLU A 478 -36.34 2.20 65.41
N SER A 479 -35.61 2.61 66.46
CA SER A 479 -36.22 2.88 67.79
C SER A 479 -35.19 2.98 68.92
N ARG A 480 -35.24 4.13 69.62
CA ARG A 480 -35.25 4.30 71.09
C ARG A 480 -34.00 4.00 71.95
N LYS A 481 -33.68 5.07 72.72
CA LYS A 481 -33.19 5.13 74.12
C LYS A 481 -31.75 4.62 74.30
N MET A 482 -30.85 5.34 74.97
CA MET A 482 -30.94 6.27 76.10
C MET A 482 -29.80 7.28 75.99
#